data_AF-A0A6L4ZJ27-F1
#
_entry.id   AF-A0A6L4ZJ27-F1
#
_cell.length_a   1.000
_cell.length_b   1.000
_cell.length_c   1.000
_cell.angle_alpha   90.00
_cell.angle_beta   90.00
_cell.angle_gamma   90.00
#
_symmetry.space_group_name_H-M   'P 1'
#
loop_
_entity.id
_entity.type
_entity.pdbx_description
1 polymer ?
#
loop_
_entity_poly.entity_id
_entity_poly.type
_entity_poly.pdbx_seq_one_letter_code
_entity_poly.pdbx_strand_id
1 'polypeptide(L)'
;MPVLIIKLRETIISLIYALIKGWASFTPIMRLVLSATVSFLVIMIGFIGFLQYQLKQQPVPIVEVEPKPTLVAPMSTKNNDQPVEKQEIVIESTEQAIAADAFDDDSSTIIITRREITQQEMLRVSNNWLLPQVEELKRRVSDLKVSADRDTKYLDENAPTIEPTKLEIAQLEKDYQRTSAAMDLPRLSSSSSFHDELERRNQDIRLRLNEARKKLKTLEQVVASTERRKTANEKAIPELEIELANLDERLQKLYAFDPKTLATTYQYATSGVKTLPLLRFVGNGYWNLGMLQELKTSYRTRFQRDLPVTALGQSNTHTKMGWDHSNAADVGLHPGTIEGQWLVNYLKDQGVPFIAFRSAVPGHSTGPHVHVGLASRRLHR
;
A
#
# COMPACT_ATOMS: atom_id res chain seq x y z
N MET A 1 -2.01 -20.20 -19.34
CA MET A 1 -0.76 -19.85 -18.61
C MET A 1 -0.78 -20.14 -17.10
N PRO A 2 -1.83 -19.86 -16.29
CA PRO A 2 -1.73 -20.03 -14.83
C PRO A 2 -1.56 -21.50 -14.37
N VAL A 3 -2.14 -22.47 -15.08
CA VAL A 3 -2.01 -23.91 -14.77
C VAL A 3 -0.57 -24.42 -14.95
N LEU A 4 0.19 -23.84 -15.91
CA LEU A 4 1.57 -24.23 -16.17
C LEU A 4 2.51 -23.75 -15.05
N ILE A 5 2.25 -22.54 -14.52
CA ILE A 5 3.03 -21.94 -13.43
C ILE A 5 2.79 -22.71 -12.12
N ILE A 6 1.55 -23.14 -11.86
CA ILE A 6 1.21 -23.93 -10.66
C ILE A 6 1.90 -25.31 -10.70
N LYS A 7 1.81 -26.04 -11.83
CA LYS A 7 2.49 -27.34 -11.99
C LYS A 7 4.02 -27.22 -11.88
N LEU A 8 4.61 -26.15 -12.43
CA LEU A 8 6.04 -25.91 -12.30
C LEU A 8 6.44 -25.69 -10.83
N ARG A 9 5.65 -24.91 -10.08
CA ARG A 9 5.89 -24.66 -8.66
C ARG A 9 5.80 -25.95 -7.82
N GLU A 10 4.78 -26.79 -8.04
CA GLU A 10 4.63 -28.08 -7.33
C GLU A 10 5.78 -29.05 -7.63
N THR A 11 6.25 -29.06 -8.88
CA THR A 11 7.40 -29.87 -9.30
C THR A 11 8.69 -29.40 -8.61
N ILE A 12 8.91 -28.08 -8.54
CA ILE A 12 10.08 -27.49 -7.86
C ILE A 12 10.04 -27.79 -6.36
N ILE A 13 8.89 -27.64 -5.70
CA ILE A 13 8.75 -27.92 -4.26
C ILE A 13 9.02 -29.40 -3.97
N SER A 14 8.48 -30.30 -4.79
CA SER A 14 8.71 -31.76 -4.64
C SER A 14 10.18 -32.12 -4.83
N LEU A 15 10.86 -31.50 -5.79
CA LEU A 15 12.30 -31.67 -6.02
C LEU A 15 13.12 -31.17 -4.83
N ILE A 16 12.80 -30.00 -4.28
CA ILE A 16 13.46 -29.45 -3.08
C ILE A 16 13.28 -30.40 -1.89
N TYR A 17 12.08 -30.92 -1.68
CA TYR A 17 11.80 -31.84 -0.57
C TYR A 17 12.58 -33.16 -0.71
N ALA A 18 12.67 -33.70 -1.93
CA ALA A 18 13.47 -34.88 -2.23
C ALA A 18 14.97 -34.63 -1.98
N LEU A 19 15.48 -33.47 -2.37
CA LEU A 19 16.87 -33.06 -2.13
C LEU A 19 17.17 -32.89 -0.64
N ILE A 20 16.26 -32.30 0.15
CA ILE A 20 16.42 -32.17 1.61
C ILE A 20 16.41 -33.53 2.29
N LYS A 21 15.52 -34.44 1.86
CA LYS A 21 15.43 -35.79 2.43
C LYS A 21 16.67 -36.63 2.07
N GLY A 22 17.20 -36.49 0.86
CA GLY A 22 18.49 -37.06 0.45
C GLY A 22 19.68 -36.42 1.16
N TRP A 23 19.60 -35.12 1.50
CA TRP A 23 20.65 -34.44 2.25
C TRP A 23 20.92 -35.08 3.61
N ALA A 24 19.85 -35.55 4.27
CA ALA A 24 19.91 -36.22 5.57
C ALA A 24 20.55 -37.62 5.53
N SER A 25 20.72 -38.25 4.36
CA SER A 25 21.36 -39.57 4.25
C SER A 25 22.88 -39.50 4.03
N PHE A 26 23.44 -38.32 3.73
CA PHE A 26 24.88 -38.15 3.58
C PHE A 26 25.61 -38.08 4.93
N THR A 27 26.86 -38.55 4.95
CA THR A 27 27.76 -38.40 6.11
C THR A 27 28.09 -36.91 6.33
N PRO A 28 28.48 -36.51 7.56
CA PRO A 28 28.81 -35.11 7.86
C PRO A 28 29.88 -34.51 6.93
N ILE A 29 30.88 -35.30 6.53
CA ILE A 29 31.94 -34.89 5.61
C ILE A 29 31.39 -34.62 4.20
N MET A 30 30.54 -35.51 3.68
CA MET A 30 29.91 -35.29 2.36
C MET A 30 29.01 -34.06 2.36
N ARG A 31 28.27 -33.79 3.46
CA ARG A 31 27.44 -32.59 3.58
C ARG A 31 28.28 -31.31 3.53
N LEU A 32 29.45 -31.31 4.16
CA LEU A 32 30.35 -30.16 4.14
C LEU A 32 30.89 -29.87 2.73
N VAL A 33 31.29 -30.92 1.99
CA VAL A 33 31.77 -30.81 0.60
C VAL A 33 30.65 -30.37 -0.35
N LEU A 34 29.46 -30.97 -0.26
CA LEU A 34 28.32 -30.55 -1.07
C LEU A 34 27.90 -29.11 -0.76
N SER A 35 27.88 -28.70 0.52
CA SER A 35 27.54 -27.32 0.90
C SER A 35 28.51 -26.33 0.26
N ALA A 36 29.82 -26.60 0.35
CA ALA A 36 30.83 -25.75 -0.28
C ALA A 36 30.63 -25.67 -1.80
N THR A 37 30.29 -26.79 -2.44
CA THR A 37 30.05 -26.86 -3.88
C THR A 37 28.81 -26.06 -4.29
N VAL A 38 27.70 -26.19 -3.54
CA VAL A 38 26.47 -25.43 -3.79
C VAL A 38 26.70 -23.93 -3.56
N SER A 39 27.39 -23.55 -2.48
CA SER A 39 27.74 -22.15 -2.24
C SER A 39 28.59 -21.57 -3.37
N PHE A 40 29.57 -22.31 -3.87
CA PHE A 40 30.38 -21.89 -5.03
C PHE A 40 29.52 -21.69 -6.28
N LEU A 41 28.57 -22.59 -6.54
CA LEU A 41 27.67 -22.54 -7.70
C LEU A 41 26.72 -21.33 -7.64
N VAL A 42 26.18 -21.02 -6.46
CA VAL A 42 25.35 -19.82 -6.24
C VAL A 42 26.16 -18.53 -6.47
N ILE A 43 27.39 -18.47 -5.97
CA ILE A 43 28.29 -17.32 -6.20
C ILE A 43 28.60 -17.17 -7.69
N MET A 44 28.88 -18.27 -8.40
CA MET A 44 29.12 -18.26 -9.84
C MET A 44 27.91 -17.77 -10.65
N ILE A 45 26.70 -18.22 -10.32
CA ILE A 45 25.46 -17.75 -10.98
C ILE A 45 25.27 -16.26 -10.73
N GLY A 46 25.47 -15.79 -9.50
CA GLY A 46 25.41 -14.37 -9.16
C GLY A 46 26.43 -13.53 -9.93
N PHE A 47 27.67 -14.03 -10.05
CA PHE A 47 28.73 -13.37 -10.81
C PHE A 47 28.44 -13.30 -12.32
N ILE A 48 27.91 -14.37 -12.91
CA ILE A 48 27.47 -14.39 -14.32
C ILE A 48 26.33 -13.38 -14.53
N GLY A 49 25.34 -13.35 -13.62
CA GLY A 49 24.25 -12.36 -13.67
C GLY A 49 24.76 -10.93 -13.57
N PHE A 50 25.74 -10.67 -12.70
CA PHE A 50 26.40 -9.37 -12.59
C PHE A 50 27.16 -8.98 -13.86
N LEU A 51 27.91 -9.91 -14.47
CA LEU A 51 28.59 -9.66 -15.76
C LEU A 51 27.59 -9.37 -16.88
N GLN A 52 26.48 -10.10 -16.97
CA GLN A 52 25.41 -9.82 -17.94
C GLN A 52 24.77 -8.44 -17.71
N TYR A 53 24.60 -8.04 -16.44
CA TYR A 53 24.12 -6.70 -16.09
C TYR A 53 25.10 -5.62 -16.56
N GLN A 54 26.40 -5.79 -16.31
CA GLN A 54 27.44 -4.85 -16.78
C GLN A 54 27.50 -4.75 -18.30
N LEU A 55 27.37 -5.87 -19.02
CA LEU A 55 27.33 -5.87 -20.49
C LEU A 55 26.10 -5.13 -21.04
N LYS A 56 24.95 -5.16 -20.37
CA LYS A 56 23.77 -4.37 -20.74
C LYS A 56 23.91 -2.87 -20.47
N GLN A 57 24.81 -2.48 -19.58
CA GLN A 57 25.08 -1.07 -19.25
C GLN A 57 26.09 -0.42 -20.20
N GLN A 58 26.69 -1.16 -21.14
CA GLN A 58 27.53 -0.55 -22.15
C GLN A 58 26.67 0.31 -23.09
N PRO A 59 27.00 1.61 -23.26
CA PRO A 59 26.26 2.48 -24.17
C PRO A 59 26.38 1.93 -25.59
N VAL A 60 25.24 1.75 -26.25
CA VAL A 60 25.18 1.35 -27.66
C VAL A 60 25.91 2.43 -28.48
N PRO A 61 26.87 2.06 -29.36
CA PRO A 61 27.53 3.03 -30.23
C PRO A 61 26.47 3.75 -31.06
N ILE A 62 26.50 5.09 -31.00
CA ILE A 62 25.55 5.97 -31.68
C ILE A 62 25.72 5.74 -33.18
N VAL A 63 24.75 5.04 -33.79
CA VAL A 63 24.58 5.03 -35.24
C VAL A 63 23.91 6.35 -35.58
N GLU A 64 24.63 7.21 -36.30
CA GLU A 64 24.15 8.49 -36.81
C GLU A 64 23.03 8.19 -37.83
N VAL A 65 21.78 8.31 -37.40
CA VAL A 65 20.60 8.14 -38.26
C VAL A 65 20.28 9.50 -38.89
N GLU A 66 20.34 9.54 -40.22
CA GLU A 66 19.92 10.69 -41.04
C GLU A 66 18.51 11.17 -40.67
N PRO A 67 18.27 12.49 -40.54
CA PRO A 67 16.97 13.02 -40.18
C PRO A 67 15.96 12.83 -41.31
N LYS A 68 14.95 11.99 -41.08
CA LYS A 68 13.74 11.90 -41.93
C LYS A 68 12.82 13.12 -41.70
N PRO A 69 12.02 13.52 -42.71
CA PRO A 69 11.46 14.86 -42.79
C PRO A 69 10.25 15.07 -41.88
N THR A 70 10.16 16.30 -41.42
CA THR A 70 9.13 16.94 -40.60
C THR A 70 7.70 16.60 -41.04
N LEU A 71 6.93 16.00 -40.14
CA LEU A 71 5.48 15.85 -40.26
C LEU A 71 4.82 17.22 -40.08
N VAL A 72 4.28 17.75 -41.17
CA VAL A 72 3.47 18.97 -41.20
C VAL A 72 2.13 18.70 -40.51
N ALA A 73 1.73 19.59 -39.61
CA ALA A 73 0.47 19.55 -38.88
C ALA A 73 -0.76 19.59 -39.83
N PRO A 74 -1.88 18.93 -39.48
CA PRO A 74 -3.10 18.99 -40.28
C PRO A 74 -3.77 20.36 -40.14
N MET A 75 -4.03 21.00 -41.28
CA MET A 75 -4.90 22.17 -41.37
C MET A 75 -6.32 21.80 -40.94
N SER A 76 -6.79 22.44 -39.88
CA SER A 76 -8.17 22.35 -39.39
C SER A 76 -9.11 23.17 -40.30
N THR A 77 -10.13 22.50 -40.82
CA THR A 77 -11.25 23.09 -41.54
C THR A 77 -12.14 23.90 -40.58
N LYS A 78 -12.36 25.18 -40.90
CA LYS A 78 -13.26 26.10 -40.19
C LYS A 78 -14.70 25.58 -40.24
N ASN A 79 -15.23 25.18 -39.09
CA ASN A 79 -16.68 25.16 -38.83
C ASN A 79 -17.00 26.19 -37.74
N ASN A 80 -18.20 26.74 -37.87
CA ASN A 80 -18.62 28.04 -37.37
C ASN A 80 -19.28 27.95 -35.98
N ASP A 81 -18.55 27.42 -34.99
CA ASP A 81 -18.88 27.52 -33.57
C ASP A 81 -17.84 28.43 -32.91
N GLN A 82 -18.27 29.35 -32.04
CA GLN A 82 -17.34 30.27 -31.38
C GLN A 82 -16.19 29.50 -30.72
N PRO A 83 -14.92 29.92 -30.93
CA PRO A 83 -13.79 29.17 -30.44
C PRO A 83 -13.76 29.25 -28.92
N VAL A 84 -13.96 28.12 -28.24
CA VAL A 84 -13.51 27.98 -26.86
C VAL A 84 -12.01 28.22 -26.89
N GLU A 85 -11.58 29.34 -26.31
CA GLU A 85 -10.16 29.71 -26.19
C GLU A 85 -9.44 28.58 -25.46
N LYS A 86 -8.66 27.78 -26.19
CA LYS A 86 -7.94 26.64 -25.62
C LYS A 86 -6.84 27.20 -24.71
N GLN A 87 -6.87 26.84 -23.44
CA GLN A 87 -5.88 27.31 -22.48
C GLN A 87 -4.59 26.52 -22.66
N GLU A 88 -3.52 27.21 -23.05
CA GLU A 88 -2.19 26.63 -23.16
C GLU A 88 -1.48 26.71 -21.80
N ILE A 89 -1.16 25.55 -21.22
CA ILE A 89 -0.32 25.45 -20.02
C ILE A 89 1.09 25.09 -20.48
N VAL A 90 1.99 26.07 -20.45
CA VAL A 90 3.42 25.83 -20.63
C VAL A 90 3.99 25.37 -19.29
N ILE A 91 4.49 24.14 -19.21
CA ILE A 91 5.11 23.60 -18.00
C ILE A 91 6.58 24.01 -17.95
N GLU A 92 6.90 24.90 -17.01
CA GLU A 92 8.24 25.37 -16.65
C GLU A 92 8.54 25.19 -15.16
N SER A 93 7.50 24.96 -14.35
CA SER A 93 7.62 24.82 -12.91
C SER A 93 6.82 23.64 -12.37
N THR A 94 7.18 23.17 -11.17
CA THR A 94 6.45 22.10 -10.47
C THR A 94 4.98 22.48 -10.32
N GLU A 95 4.71 23.72 -9.93
CA GLU A 95 3.36 24.25 -9.73
C GLU A 95 2.49 24.10 -10.99
N GLN A 96 3.04 24.41 -12.16
CA GLN A 96 2.35 24.24 -13.46
C GLN A 96 2.16 22.77 -13.82
N ALA A 97 3.09 21.89 -13.45
CA ALA A 97 2.88 20.46 -13.64
C ALA A 97 1.76 19.91 -12.74
N ILE A 98 1.62 20.40 -11.50
CA ILE A 98 0.51 20.05 -10.61
C ILE A 98 -0.82 20.59 -11.14
N ALA A 99 -0.81 21.83 -11.63
CA ALA A 99 -1.95 22.41 -12.33
C ALA A 99 -2.41 21.52 -13.48
N ALA A 100 -1.50 21.13 -14.37
CA ALA A 100 -1.79 20.27 -15.51
C ALA A 100 -2.34 18.89 -15.08
N ASP A 101 -1.75 18.25 -14.07
CA ASP A 101 -2.20 16.95 -13.55
C ASP A 101 -3.60 17.01 -12.92
N ALA A 102 -3.98 18.14 -12.32
CA ALA A 102 -5.31 18.30 -11.73
C ALA A 102 -6.44 18.34 -12.77
N PHE A 103 -6.14 18.69 -14.03
CA PHE A 103 -7.13 18.93 -15.09
C PHE A 103 -6.86 18.14 -16.39
N ASP A 104 -6.24 16.96 -16.30
CA ASP A 104 -5.90 16.09 -17.45
C ASP A 104 -7.09 15.85 -18.41
N ASP A 105 -8.33 15.78 -17.87
CA ASP A 105 -9.55 15.49 -18.64
C ASP A 105 -10.20 16.72 -19.31
N ASP A 106 -9.68 17.93 -19.07
CA ASP A 106 -10.19 19.11 -19.78
C ASP A 106 -9.66 19.12 -21.22
N SER A 107 -10.54 18.73 -22.16
CA SER A 107 -10.25 18.78 -23.60
C SER A 107 -9.90 20.17 -24.13
N SER A 108 -10.20 21.23 -23.37
CA SER A 108 -9.84 22.61 -23.70
C SER A 108 -8.45 23.03 -23.23
N THR A 109 -7.77 22.18 -22.43
CA THR A 109 -6.41 22.46 -21.93
C THR A 109 -5.36 21.76 -22.80
N ILE A 110 -4.51 22.55 -23.45
CA ILE A 110 -3.32 22.08 -24.18
C ILE A 110 -2.13 22.21 -23.24
N ILE A 111 -1.43 21.10 -22.99
CA ILE A 111 -0.20 21.10 -22.20
C ILE A 111 0.98 21.12 -23.16
N ILE A 112 1.83 22.13 -23.04
CA ILE A 112 3.03 22.30 -23.86
C ILE A 112 4.25 22.36 -22.93
N THR A 113 5.35 21.75 -23.36
CA THR A 113 6.64 21.92 -22.70
C THR A 113 7.48 22.87 -23.53
N ARG A 114 8.17 23.81 -22.87
CA ARG A 114 8.98 24.82 -23.58
C ARG A 114 10.11 24.20 -24.42
N ARG A 115 10.54 23.01 -24.03
CA ARG A 115 11.45 22.16 -24.80
C ARG A 115 10.76 20.86 -25.20
N GLU A 116 11.18 20.32 -26.33
CA GLU A 116 10.84 18.97 -26.72
C GLU A 116 11.49 17.98 -25.72
N ILE A 117 10.68 17.14 -25.09
CA ILE A 117 11.18 16.07 -24.22
C ILE A 117 11.51 14.88 -25.12
N THR A 118 12.79 14.53 -25.18
CA THR A 118 13.23 13.42 -26.03
C THR A 118 12.73 12.07 -25.50
N GLN A 119 12.61 11.06 -26.37
CA GLN A 119 12.28 9.69 -25.95
C GLN A 119 13.31 9.14 -24.94
N GLN A 120 14.58 9.52 -25.06
CA GLN A 120 15.64 9.12 -24.15
C GLN A 120 15.46 9.73 -22.76
N GLU A 121 15.07 11.01 -22.67
CA GLU A 121 14.72 11.65 -21.42
C GLU A 121 13.49 11.02 -20.76
N MET A 122 12.49 10.63 -21.56
CA MET A 122 11.34 9.88 -21.08
C MET A 122 11.79 8.57 -20.43
N LEU A 123 12.56 7.75 -21.15
CA LEU A 123 13.03 6.46 -20.62
C LEU A 123 13.85 6.66 -19.34
N ARG A 124 14.65 7.73 -19.26
CA ARG A 124 15.39 8.10 -18.05
C ARG A 124 14.46 8.42 -16.89
N VAL A 125 13.43 9.24 -17.09
CA VAL A 125 12.45 9.59 -16.03
C VAL A 125 11.66 8.36 -15.60
N SER A 126 11.14 7.59 -16.54
CA SER A 126 10.39 6.37 -16.27
C SER A 126 11.22 5.36 -15.49
N ASN A 127 12.44 5.06 -15.94
CA ASN A 127 13.26 4.01 -15.33
C ASN A 127 13.96 4.44 -14.04
N ASN A 128 14.34 5.72 -13.90
CA ASN A 128 15.15 6.18 -12.77
C ASN A 128 14.35 6.90 -11.69
N TRP A 129 13.14 7.38 -11.99
CA TRP A 129 12.31 8.11 -11.03
C TRP A 129 11.00 7.38 -10.73
N LEU A 130 10.19 7.01 -11.73
CA LEU A 130 8.86 6.45 -11.47
C LEU A 130 8.87 4.94 -11.19
N LEU A 131 9.57 4.14 -12.01
CA LEU A 131 9.62 2.69 -11.87
C LEU A 131 10.16 2.24 -10.49
N PRO A 132 11.21 2.84 -9.92
CA PRO A 132 11.67 2.46 -8.58
C PRO A 132 10.62 2.69 -7.49
N GLN A 133 9.79 3.74 -7.62
CA GLN A 133 8.70 4.00 -6.68
C GLN A 133 7.60 2.94 -6.79
N VAL A 134 7.25 2.56 -8.02
CA VAL A 134 6.29 1.48 -8.31
C VAL A 134 6.79 0.14 -7.73
N GLU A 135 8.06 -0.21 -7.97
CA GLU A 135 8.66 -1.45 -7.49
C GLU A 135 8.74 -1.50 -5.96
N GLU A 136 9.09 -0.38 -5.32
CA GLU A 136 9.12 -0.28 -3.87
C GLU A 136 7.73 -0.44 -3.26
N LEU A 137 6.70 0.21 -3.84
CA LEU A 137 5.32 0.02 -3.38
C LEU A 137 4.84 -1.41 -3.57
N LYS A 138 5.14 -2.05 -4.72
CA LYS A 138 4.84 -3.47 -4.95
C LYS A 138 5.44 -4.36 -3.88
N ARG A 139 6.71 -4.12 -3.54
CA ARG A 139 7.41 -4.85 -2.48
C ARG A 139 6.74 -4.64 -1.13
N ARG A 140 6.47 -3.38 -0.74
CA ARG A 140 5.82 -3.05 0.54
C ARG A 140 4.44 -3.68 0.67
N VAL A 141 3.62 -3.64 -0.37
CA VAL A 141 2.30 -4.30 -0.39
C VAL A 141 2.45 -5.81 -0.21
N SER A 142 3.39 -6.43 -0.95
CA SER A 142 3.67 -7.87 -0.84
C SER A 142 4.11 -8.26 0.58
N ASP A 143 5.05 -7.51 1.16
CA ASP A 143 5.58 -7.78 2.50
C ASP A 143 4.49 -7.65 3.58
N LEU A 144 3.62 -6.64 3.47
CA LEU A 144 2.49 -6.48 4.40
C LEU A 144 1.47 -7.59 4.27
N LYS A 145 1.16 -8.06 3.06
CA LYS A 145 0.27 -9.22 2.85
C LYS A 145 0.84 -10.48 3.49
N VAL A 146 2.10 -10.79 3.23
CA VAL A 146 2.80 -11.94 3.84
C VAL A 146 2.83 -11.82 5.37
N SER A 147 3.02 -10.61 5.90
CA SER A 147 2.99 -10.33 7.34
C SER A 147 1.60 -10.55 7.94
N ALA A 148 0.54 -10.04 7.28
CA ALA A 148 -0.85 -10.24 7.71
C ALA A 148 -1.27 -11.72 7.67
N ASP A 149 -0.86 -12.47 6.65
CA ASP A 149 -1.12 -13.91 6.55
C ASP A 149 -0.42 -14.69 7.68
N ARG A 150 0.81 -14.30 8.01
CA ARG A 150 1.57 -14.90 9.12
C ARG A 150 0.92 -14.62 10.47
N ASP A 151 0.51 -13.37 10.70
CA ASP A 151 -0.17 -12.98 11.94
C ASP A 151 -1.54 -13.69 12.04
N THR A 152 -2.27 -13.85 10.93
CA THR A 152 -3.53 -14.62 10.87
C THR A 152 -3.30 -16.07 11.27
N LYS A 153 -2.33 -16.74 10.65
CA LYS A 153 -1.97 -18.13 10.99
C LYS A 153 -1.58 -18.27 12.48
N TYR A 154 -0.81 -17.32 13.01
CA TYR A 154 -0.45 -17.34 14.43
C TYR A 154 -1.69 -17.23 15.32
N LEU A 155 -2.63 -16.35 14.99
CA LEU A 155 -3.87 -16.18 15.76
C LEU A 155 -4.74 -17.45 15.71
N ASP A 156 -4.89 -18.05 14.54
CA ASP A 156 -5.66 -19.30 14.36
C ASP A 156 -5.08 -20.45 15.21
N GLU A 157 -3.76 -20.53 15.33
CA GLU A 157 -3.07 -21.56 16.11
C GLU A 157 -3.12 -21.28 17.63
N ASN A 158 -3.03 -20.02 18.05
CA ASN A 158 -2.75 -19.65 19.44
C ASN A 158 -3.95 -19.10 20.21
N ALA A 159 -4.84 -18.32 19.57
CA ALA A 159 -6.00 -17.74 20.23
C ALA A 159 -6.94 -18.81 20.83
N PRO A 160 -7.22 -19.94 20.16
CA PRO A 160 -8.05 -21.01 20.74
C PRO A 160 -7.46 -21.67 21.99
N THR A 161 -6.16 -21.50 22.26
CA THR A 161 -5.49 -22.11 23.42
C THR A 161 -5.66 -21.30 24.71
N ILE A 162 -6.16 -20.05 24.61
CA ILE A 162 -6.40 -19.16 25.77
C ILE A 162 -7.44 -19.76 26.72
N GLU A 163 -8.62 -20.13 26.21
CA GLU A 163 -9.71 -20.64 27.04
C GLU A 163 -9.38 -21.97 27.74
N PRO A 164 -8.79 -22.99 27.07
CA PRO A 164 -8.29 -24.18 27.75
C PRO A 164 -7.28 -23.87 28.86
N THR A 165 -6.38 -22.90 28.65
CA THR A 165 -5.40 -22.50 29.67
C THR A 165 -6.08 -21.82 30.87
N LYS A 166 -7.11 -21.00 30.64
CA LYS A 166 -7.92 -20.41 31.72
C LYS A 166 -8.66 -21.48 32.53
N LEU A 167 -9.23 -22.49 31.85
CA LEU A 167 -9.89 -23.62 32.50
C LEU A 167 -8.90 -24.44 33.33
N GLU A 168 -7.70 -24.69 32.82
CA GLU A 168 -6.62 -25.36 33.57
C GLU A 168 -6.25 -24.58 34.84
N ILE A 169 -6.06 -23.26 34.73
CA ILE A 169 -5.79 -22.39 35.89
C ILE A 169 -6.92 -22.48 36.91
N ALA A 170 -8.18 -22.38 36.48
CA ALA A 170 -9.33 -22.46 37.38
C ALA A 170 -9.41 -23.82 38.09
N GLN A 171 -9.02 -24.91 37.41
CA GLN A 171 -8.95 -26.23 38.03
C GLN A 171 -7.80 -26.33 39.04
N LEU A 172 -6.60 -25.85 38.68
CA LEU A 172 -5.44 -25.80 39.58
C LEU A 172 -5.70 -24.94 40.81
N GLU A 173 -6.46 -23.85 40.68
CA GLU A 173 -6.88 -23.01 41.81
C GLU A 173 -7.79 -23.77 42.78
N LYS A 174 -8.77 -24.52 42.26
CA LYS A 174 -9.63 -25.39 43.09
C LYS A 174 -8.82 -26.46 43.82
N ASP A 175 -7.87 -27.08 43.12
CA ASP A 175 -7.05 -28.14 43.70
C ASP A 175 -6.08 -27.56 44.75
N TYR A 176 -5.51 -26.38 44.51
CA TYR A 176 -4.69 -25.66 45.49
C TYR A 176 -5.48 -25.31 46.76
N GLN A 177 -6.72 -24.80 46.61
CA GLN A 177 -7.59 -24.50 47.75
C GLN A 177 -7.89 -25.75 48.58
N ARG A 178 -8.19 -26.88 47.92
CA ARG A 178 -8.44 -28.17 48.58
C ARG A 178 -7.21 -28.68 49.33
N THR A 179 -6.04 -28.67 48.71
CA THR A 179 -4.80 -29.13 49.38
C THR A 179 -4.39 -28.20 50.50
N SER A 180 -4.56 -26.88 50.34
CA SER A 180 -4.31 -25.90 51.40
C SER A 180 -5.22 -26.12 52.60
N ALA A 181 -6.54 -26.29 52.39
CA ALA A 181 -7.47 -26.56 53.48
C ALA A 181 -7.18 -27.89 54.20
N ALA A 182 -6.66 -28.89 53.48
CA ALA A 182 -6.24 -30.15 54.09
C ALA A 182 -4.98 -30.01 54.96
N MET A 183 -4.08 -29.06 54.66
CA MET A 183 -2.88 -28.80 55.47
C MET A 183 -3.22 -28.13 56.81
N ASP A 184 -4.37 -27.45 56.90
CA ASP A 184 -4.83 -26.79 58.12
C ASP A 184 -5.46 -27.77 59.13
N LEU A 185 -5.62 -29.05 58.78
CA LEU A 185 -6.15 -30.08 59.66
C LEU A 185 -5.14 -30.47 60.76
N PRO A 186 -5.59 -30.80 62.00
CA PRO A 186 -4.69 -31.18 63.09
C PRO A 186 -3.77 -32.36 62.72
N ARG A 187 -2.48 -32.24 63.03
CA ARG A 187 -1.51 -33.33 62.90
C ARG A 187 -1.86 -34.46 63.89
N LEU A 188 -2.35 -35.57 63.36
CA LEU A 188 -2.48 -36.81 64.14
C LEU A 188 -1.08 -37.40 64.38
N SER A 189 -0.80 -37.80 65.60
CA SER A 189 0.53 -38.21 66.09
C SER A 189 1.13 -39.45 65.41
N SER A 190 0.40 -40.11 64.52
CA SER A 190 0.82 -41.32 63.79
C SER A 190 0.97 -41.15 62.26
N SER A 191 0.86 -39.93 61.71
CA SER A 191 0.75 -39.72 60.24
C SER A 191 1.78 -38.75 59.61
N SER A 192 3.04 -38.75 60.07
CA SER A 192 4.07 -37.83 59.53
C SER A 192 4.24 -37.95 58.00
N SER A 193 4.18 -39.16 57.45
CA SER A 193 4.32 -39.39 56.00
C SER A 193 3.18 -38.80 55.17
N PHE A 194 1.96 -38.78 55.71
CA PHE A 194 0.79 -38.20 55.03
C PHE A 194 0.91 -36.68 54.91
N HIS A 195 1.39 -36.02 55.97
CA HIS A 195 1.63 -34.58 55.96
C HIS A 195 2.72 -34.19 54.96
N ASP A 196 3.83 -34.93 54.92
CA ASP A 196 4.92 -34.67 53.97
C ASP A 196 4.46 -34.83 52.51
N GLU A 197 3.63 -35.84 52.22
CA GLU A 197 3.05 -36.04 50.88
C GLU A 197 2.09 -34.91 50.49
N LEU A 198 1.23 -34.47 51.42
CA LEU A 198 0.31 -33.37 51.21
C LEU A 198 1.05 -32.05 50.93
N GLU A 199 2.13 -31.79 51.68
CA GLU A 199 2.98 -30.61 51.48
C GLU A 199 3.66 -30.64 50.10
N ARG A 200 4.22 -31.78 49.69
CA ARG A 200 4.79 -31.95 48.33
C ARG A 200 3.75 -31.71 47.25
N ARG A 201 2.55 -32.27 47.39
CA ARG A 201 1.47 -32.08 46.41
C ARG A 201 1.04 -30.61 46.34
N ASN A 202 0.95 -29.93 47.48
CA ASN A 202 0.60 -28.52 47.52
C ASN A 202 1.67 -27.64 46.84
N GLN A 203 2.95 -27.96 47.04
CA GLN A 203 4.06 -27.29 46.35
C GLN A 203 4.02 -27.53 44.84
N ASP A 204 3.78 -28.76 44.38
CA ASP A 204 3.63 -29.10 42.96
C ASP A 204 2.49 -28.30 42.29
N ILE A 205 1.29 -28.32 42.89
CA ILE A 205 0.13 -27.58 42.38
C ILE A 205 0.44 -26.08 42.30
N ARG A 206 1.10 -25.53 43.33
CA ARG A 206 1.49 -24.12 43.34
C ARG A 206 2.47 -23.78 42.21
N LEU A 207 3.44 -24.63 41.94
CA LEU A 207 4.39 -24.45 40.83
C LEU A 207 3.67 -24.46 39.48
N ARG A 208 2.86 -25.50 39.24
CA ARG A 208 2.06 -25.64 38.01
C ARG A 208 1.10 -24.48 37.80
N LEU A 209 0.44 -24.00 38.86
CA LEU A 209 -0.44 -22.83 38.82
C LEU A 209 0.32 -21.56 38.41
N ASN A 210 1.50 -21.33 38.98
CA ASN A 210 2.33 -20.19 38.63
C ASN A 210 2.82 -20.24 37.18
N GLU A 211 3.22 -21.43 36.71
CA GLU A 211 3.62 -21.65 35.31
C GLU A 211 2.46 -21.42 34.34
N ALA A 212 1.29 -21.99 34.63
CA ALA A 212 0.08 -21.82 33.82
C ALA A 212 -0.34 -20.35 33.74
N ARG A 213 -0.33 -19.62 34.87
CA ARG A 213 -0.60 -18.17 34.90
C ARG A 213 0.40 -17.36 34.09
N LYS A 214 1.70 -17.68 34.19
CA LYS A 214 2.75 -17.02 33.38
C LYS A 214 2.53 -17.28 31.90
N LYS A 215 2.23 -18.53 31.52
CA LYS A 215 1.92 -18.93 30.14
C LYS A 215 0.71 -18.18 29.61
N LEU A 216 -0.40 -18.15 30.35
CA LEU A 216 -1.62 -17.42 29.95
C LEU A 216 -1.31 -15.94 29.72
N LYS A 217 -0.63 -15.28 30.67
CA LYS A 217 -0.28 -13.87 30.55
C LYS A 217 0.55 -13.59 29.29
N THR A 218 1.58 -14.39 29.03
CA THR A 218 2.40 -14.23 27.82
C THR A 218 1.58 -14.48 26.54
N LEU A 219 0.76 -15.53 26.54
CA LEU A 219 -0.09 -15.87 25.41
C LEU A 219 -1.07 -14.75 25.07
N GLU A 220 -1.81 -14.24 26.06
CA GLU A 220 -2.75 -13.13 25.90
C GLU A 220 -2.05 -11.87 25.38
N GLN A 221 -0.87 -11.53 25.91
CA GLN A 221 -0.08 -10.39 25.45
C GLN A 221 0.35 -10.53 23.99
N VAL A 222 0.84 -11.71 23.59
CA VAL A 222 1.30 -11.92 22.21
C VAL A 222 0.11 -11.95 21.26
N VAL A 223 -1.01 -12.61 21.60
CA VAL A 223 -2.24 -12.62 20.80
C VAL A 223 -2.75 -11.19 20.60
N ALA A 224 -2.92 -10.41 21.68
CA ALA A 224 -3.37 -9.02 21.58
C ALA A 224 -2.39 -8.11 20.80
N SER A 225 -1.08 -8.37 20.87
CA SER A 225 -0.11 -7.64 20.02
C SER A 225 -0.22 -8.02 18.55
N THR A 226 -0.51 -9.29 18.27
CA THR A 226 -0.60 -9.86 16.92
C THR A 226 -1.88 -9.40 16.22
N GLU A 227 -3.01 -9.37 16.93
CA GLU A 227 -4.26 -8.79 16.42
C GLU A 227 -4.08 -7.32 16.02
N ARG A 228 -3.36 -6.53 16.84
CA ARG A 228 -3.05 -5.14 16.54
C ARG A 228 -2.21 -4.98 15.28
N ARG A 229 -1.16 -5.80 15.11
CA ARG A 229 -0.32 -5.77 13.90
C ARG A 229 -1.10 -6.21 12.66
N LYS A 230 -1.86 -7.31 12.75
CA LYS A 230 -2.74 -7.78 11.68
C LYS A 230 -3.69 -6.66 11.23
N THR A 231 -4.41 -6.07 12.17
CA THR A 231 -5.36 -4.99 11.89
C THR A 231 -4.68 -3.78 11.24
N ALA A 232 -3.48 -3.41 11.71
CA ALA A 232 -2.71 -2.30 11.13
C ALA A 232 -2.25 -2.62 9.70
N ASN A 233 -1.76 -3.83 9.44
CA ASN A 233 -1.32 -4.26 8.11
C ASN A 233 -2.51 -4.34 7.14
N GLU A 234 -3.62 -4.97 7.53
CA GLU A 234 -4.84 -5.08 6.73
C GLU A 234 -5.40 -3.72 6.34
N LYS A 235 -5.24 -2.71 7.21
CA LYS A 235 -5.62 -1.34 6.91
C LYS A 235 -4.65 -0.65 5.93
N ALA A 236 -3.35 -0.85 6.09
CA ALA A 236 -2.33 -0.20 5.26
C ALA A 236 -2.25 -0.75 3.83
N ILE A 237 -2.60 -2.04 3.61
CA ILE A 237 -2.55 -2.68 2.30
C ILE A 237 -3.39 -1.93 1.24
N PRO A 238 -4.70 -1.69 1.40
CA PRO A 238 -5.51 -1.02 0.39
C PRO A 238 -5.04 0.41 0.11
N GLU A 239 -4.52 1.11 1.11
CA GLU A 239 -3.95 2.47 0.95
C GLU A 239 -2.76 2.44 -0.02
N LEU A 240 -1.85 1.48 0.16
CA LEU A 240 -0.67 1.34 -0.70
C LEU A 240 -1.01 0.76 -2.07
N GLU A 241 -2.00 -0.13 -2.17
CA GLU A 241 -2.50 -0.64 -3.46
C GLU A 241 -3.11 0.47 -4.32
N ILE A 242 -3.78 1.42 -3.69
CA ILE A 242 -4.32 2.60 -4.36
C ILE A 242 -3.20 3.48 -4.90
N GLU A 243 -2.20 3.79 -4.10
CA GLU A 243 -1.05 4.57 -4.55
C GLU A 243 -0.32 3.84 -5.68
N LEU A 244 -0.13 2.53 -5.52
CA LEU A 244 0.49 1.69 -6.52
C LEU A 244 -0.27 1.72 -7.85
N ALA A 245 -1.59 1.53 -7.84
CA ALA A 245 -2.41 1.55 -9.05
C ALA A 245 -2.28 2.88 -9.81
N ASN A 246 -2.19 4.00 -9.09
CA ASN A 246 -2.01 5.32 -9.72
C ASN A 246 -0.62 5.51 -10.32
N LEU A 247 0.44 5.06 -9.63
CA LEU A 247 1.78 5.13 -10.19
C LEU A 247 1.94 4.16 -11.37
N ASP A 248 1.34 2.98 -11.32
CA ASP A 248 1.31 2.02 -12.43
C ASP A 248 0.56 2.58 -13.64
N GLU A 249 -0.62 3.20 -13.45
CA GLU A 249 -1.36 3.87 -14.54
C GLU A 249 -0.52 4.98 -15.17
N ARG A 250 0.10 5.82 -14.34
CA ARG A 250 0.97 6.90 -14.83
C ARG A 250 2.16 6.36 -15.61
N LEU A 251 2.78 5.27 -15.14
CA LEU A 251 3.88 4.61 -15.83
C LEU A 251 3.44 4.05 -17.19
N GLN A 252 2.23 3.49 -17.28
CA GLN A 252 1.65 3.04 -18.55
C GLN A 252 1.42 4.20 -19.51
N LYS A 253 0.86 5.32 -19.04
CA LYS A 253 0.67 6.54 -19.85
C LYS A 253 2.01 7.09 -20.37
N LEU A 254 3.08 7.04 -19.57
CA LEU A 254 4.43 7.41 -20.03
C LEU A 254 4.96 6.49 -21.12
N TYR A 255 4.81 5.17 -20.97
CA TYR A 255 5.21 4.22 -22.01
C TYR A 255 4.36 4.32 -23.29
N ALA A 256 3.11 4.80 -23.16
CA ALA A 256 2.26 5.14 -24.29
C ALA A 256 2.59 6.51 -24.93
N PHE A 257 3.62 7.21 -24.43
CA PHE A 257 4.02 8.54 -24.86
C PHE A 257 2.90 9.59 -24.77
N ASP A 258 2.06 9.48 -23.74
CA ASP A 258 1.06 10.52 -23.47
C ASP A 258 1.77 11.87 -23.22
N PRO A 259 1.57 12.89 -24.08
CA PRO A 259 2.32 14.14 -24.01
C PRO A 259 2.10 14.89 -22.69
N LYS A 260 0.88 14.82 -22.15
CA LYS A 260 0.49 15.49 -20.90
C LYS A 260 1.22 14.87 -19.71
N THR A 261 1.11 13.56 -19.55
CA THR A 261 1.75 12.79 -18.49
C THR A 261 3.27 12.91 -18.58
N LEU A 262 3.84 12.91 -19.79
CA LEU A 262 5.27 13.10 -20.01
C LEU A 262 5.74 14.43 -19.44
N ALA A 263 5.07 15.52 -19.82
CA ALA A 263 5.42 16.86 -19.42
C ALA A 263 5.38 17.04 -17.89
N THR A 264 4.31 16.57 -17.26
CA THR A 264 4.13 16.72 -15.81
C THR A 264 5.06 15.83 -15.02
N THR A 265 5.26 14.57 -15.43
CA THR A 265 6.20 13.65 -14.76
C THR A 265 7.64 14.12 -14.88
N TYR A 266 8.04 14.60 -16.06
CA TYR A 266 9.38 15.14 -16.27
C TYR A 266 9.67 16.29 -15.30
N GLN A 267 8.71 17.19 -15.14
CA GLN A 267 8.85 18.31 -14.23
C GLN A 267 8.96 17.87 -12.76
N TYR A 268 8.19 16.87 -12.33
CA TYR A 268 8.32 16.30 -10.97
C TYR A 268 9.68 15.65 -10.74
N ALA A 269 10.15 14.87 -11.71
CA ALA A 269 11.43 14.19 -11.62
C ALA A 269 12.60 15.17 -11.57
N THR A 270 12.50 16.30 -12.28
CA THR A 270 13.57 17.32 -12.33
C THR A 270 13.51 18.33 -11.19
N SER A 271 12.36 18.54 -10.55
CA SER A 271 12.22 19.45 -9.42
C SER A 271 12.62 18.86 -8.07
N GLY A 272 12.95 17.57 -8.01
CA GLY A 272 13.33 16.87 -6.78
C GLY A 272 12.14 16.44 -5.92
N VAL A 273 10.91 16.55 -6.43
CA VAL A 273 9.72 15.99 -5.79
C VAL A 273 9.85 14.46 -5.75
N LYS A 274 9.65 13.88 -4.56
CA LYS A 274 9.81 12.43 -4.33
C LYS A 274 8.52 11.63 -4.47
N THR A 275 7.36 12.30 -4.40
CA THR A 275 6.03 11.67 -4.42
C THR A 275 5.05 12.58 -5.15
N LEU A 276 4.06 12.00 -5.84
CA LEU A 276 3.05 12.81 -6.51
C LEU A 276 2.28 13.71 -5.52
N PRO A 277 2.07 15.00 -5.86
CA PRO A 277 1.46 15.99 -4.97
C PRO A 277 -0.07 15.88 -4.88
N LEU A 278 -0.69 15.16 -5.80
CA LEU A 278 -2.11 14.84 -5.78
C LEU A 278 -2.34 13.38 -6.19
N LEU A 279 -3.52 12.90 -5.82
CA LEU A 279 -4.05 11.61 -6.23
C LEU A 279 -5.35 11.87 -6.98
N ARG A 280 -5.50 11.35 -8.20
CA ARG A 280 -6.68 11.56 -9.03
C ARG A 280 -7.37 10.24 -9.31
N PHE A 281 -8.69 10.25 -9.34
CA PHE A 281 -9.48 9.10 -9.77
C PHE A 281 -10.67 9.59 -10.59
N VAL A 282 -10.78 9.11 -11.83
CA VAL A 282 -11.84 9.53 -12.77
C VAL A 282 -13.13 8.74 -12.52
N GLY A 283 -13.02 7.55 -11.92
CA GLY A 283 -14.17 6.69 -11.64
C GLY A 283 -14.94 6.30 -12.91
N ASN A 284 -16.25 6.16 -12.78
CA ASN A 284 -17.17 5.94 -13.90
C ASN A 284 -17.63 7.26 -14.56
N GLY A 285 -17.10 8.40 -14.12
CA GLY A 285 -17.48 9.73 -14.58
C GLY A 285 -18.86 10.22 -14.14
N TYR A 286 -19.62 9.45 -13.35
CA TYR A 286 -20.94 9.83 -12.87
C TYR A 286 -20.87 10.45 -11.48
N TRP A 287 -21.29 11.72 -11.38
CA TRP A 287 -21.40 12.43 -10.11
C TRP A 287 -22.47 13.53 -10.17
N ASN A 288 -23.21 13.69 -9.07
CA ASN A 288 -24.01 14.87 -8.81
C ASN A 288 -24.05 15.17 -7.30
N LEU A 289 -24.31 16.43 -6.93
CA LEU A 289 -24.36 16.84 -5.52
C LEU A 289 -25.38 16.08 -4.65
N GLY A 290 -26.43 15.50 -5.24
CA GLY A 290 -27.40 14.67 -4.52
C GLY A 290 -26.76 13.41 -3.90
N MET A 291 -25.72 12.86 -4.55
CA MET A 291 -24.97 11.70 -4.06
C MET A 291 -24.17 12.01 -2.78
N LEU A 292 -23.94 13.30 -2.48
CA LEU A 292 -23.21 13.69 -1.27
C LEU A 292 -23.93 13.26 0.01
N GLN A 293 -25.26 13.17 0.01
CA GLN A 293 -26.02 12.79 1.21
C GLN A 293 -25.72 11.34 1.65
N GLU A 294 -25.51 10.44 0.69
CA GLU A 294 -25.11 9.07 0.98
C GLU A 294 -23.71 9.04 1.58
N LEU A 295 -22.76 9.78 0.99
CA LEU A 295 -21.41 9.91 1.53
C LEU A 295 -21.42 10.47 2.97
N LYS A 296 -22.21 11.51 3.24
CA LYS A 296 -22.36 12.09 4.59
C LYS A 296 -22.90 11.08 5.59
N THR A 297 -23.89 10.28 5.19
CA THR A 297 -24.48 9.21 6.02
C THR A 297 -23.47 8.12 6.34
N SER A 298 -22.75 7.64 5.32
CA SER A 298 -21.71 6.63 5.47
C SER A 298 -20.56 7.12 6.37
N TYR A 299 -20.13 8.37 6.18
CA TYR A 299 -19.09 8.99 7.01
C TYR A 299 -19.54 9.12 8.47
N ARG A 300 -20.77 9.62 8.71
CA ARG A 300 -21.32 9.76 10.06
C ARG A 300 -21.49 8.42 10.76
N THR A 301 -21.94 7.40 10.04
CA THR A 301 -22.02 6.03 10.56
C THR A 301 -20.64 5.51 10.99
N ARG A 302 -19.60 5.82 10.21
CA ARG A 302 -18.23 5.36 10.47
C ARG A 302 -17.54 6.10 11.60
N PHE A 303 -17.63 7.43 11.62
CA PHE A 303 -16.81 8.31 12.48
C PHE A 303 -17.61 9.03 13.56
N GLN A 304 -18.93 8.81 13.63
CA GLN A 304 -19.84 9.39 14.61
C GLN A 304 -19.84 10.93 14.64
N ARG A 305 -19.56 11.56 13.50
CA ARG A 305 -19.63 13.01 13.29
C ARG A 305 -19.89 13.34 11.82
N ASP A 306 -20.24 14.59 11.55
CA ASP A 306 -20.53 15.03 10.19
C ASP A 306 -19.27 15.11 9.32
N LEU A 307 -19.43 14.83 8.02
CA LEU A 307 -18.39 15.00 7.01
C LEU A 307 -17.94 16.48 6.97
N PRO A 308 -16.64 16.79 7.12
CA PRO A 308 -16.16 18.16 7.15
C PRO A 308 -16.11 18.75 5.74
N VAL A 309 -17.28 19.04 5.17
CA VAL A 309 -17.42 19.70 3.87
C VAL A 309 -17.00 21.16 4.01
N THR A 310 -15.95 21.55 3.30
CA THR A 310 -15.40 22.91 3.29
C THR A 310 -15.95 23.76 2.16
N ALA A 311 -16.40 23.13 1.07
CA ALA A 311 -17.13 23.78 0.00
C ALA A 311 -18.21 22.84 -0.53
N LEU A 312 -19.45 23.34 -0.64
CA LEU A 312 -20.56 22.60 -1.22
C LEU A 312 -21.06 23.36 -2.45
N GLY A 313 -20.79 22.82 -3.65
CA GLY A 313 -21.05 23.55 -4.88
C GLY A 313 -20.13 24.78 -5.03
N GLN A 314 -20.59 25.77 -5.80
CA GLN A 314 -19.79 26.97 -6.09
C GLN A 314 -19.51 27.77 -4.81
N SER A 315 -18.22 28.08 -4.57
CA SER A 315 -17.80 28.92 -3.44
C SER A 315 -17.18 30.23 -3.92
N ASN A 316 -17.12 31.25 -3.05
CA ASN A 316 -16.44 32.52 -3.37
C ASN A 316 -14.95 32.30 -3.70
N THR A 317 -14.29 31.35 -3.03
CA THR A 317 -12.90 30.98 -3.33
C THR A 317 -12.77 30.45 -4.75
N HIS A 318 -13.66 29.54 -5.16
CA HIS A 318 -13.70 29.01 -6.52
C HIS A 318 -13.99 30.09 -7.56
N THR A 319 -14.96 30.98 -7.29
CA THR A 319 -15.27 32.11 -8.19
C THR A 319 -14.07 33.03 -8.38
N LYS A 320 -13.38 33.39 -7.29
CA LYS A 320 -12.18 34.25 -7.35
C LYS A 320 -11.02 33.59 -8.11
N MET A 321 -10.91 32.27 -8.04
CA MET A 321 -9.91 31.50 -8.80
C MET A 321 -10.35 31.20 -10.24
N GLY A 322 -11.59 31.53 -10.61
CA GLY A 322 -12.13 31.30 -11.95
C GLY A 322 -12.50 29.84 -12.22
N TRP A 323 -12.91 29.10 -11.19
CA TRP A 323 -13.29 27.69 -11.29
C TRP A 323 -14.80 27.48 -11.09
N ASP A 324 -15.40 26.68 -11.97
CA ASP A 324 -16.74 26.14 -11.86
C ASP A 324 -16.70 24.89 -10.99
N HIS A 325 -17.10 25.09 -9.75
CA HIS A 325 -17.25 24.09 -8.71
C HIS A 325 -18.74 23.81 -8.42
N SER A 326 -19.65 24.21 -9.31
CA SER A 326 -21.10 24.16 -9.08
C SER A 326 -21.65 22.76 -8.80
N ASN A 327 -21.05 21.72 -9.39
CA ASN A 327 -21.43 20.32 -9.19
C ASN A 327 -20.33 19.50 -8.49
N ALA A 328 -19.57 20.10 -7.58
CA ALA A 328 -18.53 19.42 -6.80
C ALA A 328 -18.59 19.81 -5.33
N ALA A 329 -17.94 19.02 -4.48
CA ALA A 329 -17.82 19.30 -3.04
C ALA A 329 -16.39 19.10 -2.58
N ASP A 330 -15.85 20.05 -1.82
CA ASP A 330 -14.55 19.86 -1.15
C ASP A 330 -14.77 19.39 0.28
N VAL A 331 -14.01 18.38 0.65
CA VAL A 331 -13.97 17.84 2.00
C VAL A 331 -12.60 18.15 2.60
N GLY A 332 -12.59 18.89 3.71
CA GLY A 332 -11.39 19.35 4.42
C GLY A 332 -10.66 18.25 5.18
N LEU A 333 -10.37 17.14 4.52
CA LEU A 333 -9.60 16.02 5.04
C LEU A 333 -8.30 15.90 4.27
N HIS A 334 -7.18 15.86 4.99
CA HIS A 334 -5.90 15.54 4.39
C HIS A 334 -5.90 14.08 3.90
N PRO A 335 -5.57 13.78 2.62
CA PRO A 335 -5.66 12.43 2.06
C PRO A 335 -4.83 11.36 2.77
N GLY A 336 -3.79 11.76 3.50
CA GLY A 336 -2.95 10.88 4.33
C GLY A 336 -3.46 10.62 5.75
N THR A 337 -4.61 11.16 6.18
CA THR A 337 -5.20 10.83 7.49
C THR A 337 -6.15 9.64 7.36
N ILE A 338 -6.45 8.99 8.50
CA ILE A 338 -7.36 7.84 8.56
C ILE A 338 -8.71 8.13 7.87
N GLU A 339 -9.25 9.33 8.05
CA GLU A 339 -10.53 9.74 7.47
C GLU A 339 -10.41 10.10 6.00
N GLY A 340 -9.33 10.80 5.61
CA GLY A 340 -9.07 11.12 4.21
C GLY A 340 -8.87 9.84 3.37
N GLN A 341 -8.17 8.86 3.93
CA GLN A 341 -7.99 7.54 3.32
C GLN A 341 -9.30 6.77 3.22
N TRP A 342 -10.10 6.75 4.30
CA TRP A 342 -11.44 6.14 4.25
C TRP A 342 -12.31 6.78 3.16
N LEU A 343 -12.28 8.12 3.05
CA LEU A 343 -13.03 8.86 2.04
C LEU A 343 -12.56 8.48 0.63
N VAL A 344 -11.25 8.51 0.38
CA VAL A 344 -10.67 8.11 -0.92
C VAL A 344 -11.10 6.69 -1.30
N ASN A 345 -11.05 5.74 -0.38
CA ASN A 345 -11.45 4.35 -0.64
C ASN A 345 -12.94 4.24 -0.92
N TYR A 346 -13.78 4.88 -0.09
CA TYR A 346 -15.22 4.92 -0.29
C TYR A 346 -15.57 5.46 -1.69
N LEU A 347 -14.98 6.58 -2.09
CA LEU A 347 -15.23 7.18 -3.40
C LEU A 347 -14.80 6.25 -4.54
N LYS A 348 -13.67 5.55 -4.40
CA LYS A 348 -13.24 4.53 -5.37
C LYS A 348 -14.24 3.39 -5.49
N ASP A 349 -14.66 2.83 -4.38
CA ASP A 349 -15.60 1.69 -4.35
C ASP A 349 -16.94 2.07 -4.96
N GLN A 350 -17.37 3.33 -4.78
CA GLN A 350 -18.59 3.87 -5.39
C GLN A 350 -18.38 4.35 -6.84
N GLY A 351 -17.17 4.26 -7.38
CA GLY A 351 -16.85 4.76 -8.72
C GLY A 351 -16.95 6.28 -8.86
N VAL A 352 -16.95 7.02 -7.75
CA VAL A 352 -17.11 8.48 -7.71
C VAL A 352 -15.78 9.16 -8.04
N PRO A 353 -15.74 10.09 -9.02
CA PRO A 353 -14.54 10.85 -9.32
C PRO A 353 -14.09 11.72 -8.14
N PHE A 354 -12.77 11.88 -7.96
CA PHE A 354 -12.20 12.80 -6.98
C PHE A 354 -10.77 13.23 -7.33
N ILE A 355 -10.33 14.31 -6.70
CA ILE A 355 -8.93 14.76 -6.64
C ILE A 355 -8.55 14.96 -5.18
N ALA A 356 -7.54 14.24 -4.71
CA ALA A 356 -7.05 14.29 -3.36
C ALA A 356 -5.72 15.07 -3.33
N PHE A 357 -5.79 16.32 -2.90
CA PHE A 357 -4.64 17.22 -2.79
C PHE A 357 -3.87 16.94 -1.50
N ARG A 358 -2.58 16.65 -1.59
CA ARG A 358 -1.70 16.40 -0.42
C ARG A 358 -1.04 17.69 0.11
N SER A 359 -1.10 18.78 -0.65
CA SER A 359 -0.55 20.09 -0.30
C SER A 359 -1.36 21.20 -0.97
N ALA A 360 -1.06 22.45 -0.63
CA ALA A 360 -1.50 23.58 -1.43
C ALA A 360 -0.93 23.47 -2.86
N VAL A 361 -1.72 23.90 -3.84
CA VAL A 361 -1.38 23.95 -5.27
C VAL A 361 -1.72 25.35 -5.77
N PRO A 362 -0.72 26.20 -6.07
CA PRO A 362 -0.96 27.59 -6.47
C PRO A 362 -1.99 27.71 -7.61
N GLY A 363 -3.03 28.52 -7.40
CA GLY A 363 -4.11 28.74 -8.37
C GLY A 363 -5.20 27.65 -8.42
N HIS A 364 -5.07 26.58 -7.64
CA HIS A 364 -5.96 25.41 -7.74
C HIS A 364 -6.43 24.88 -6.38
N SER A 365 -5.56 24.85 -5.38
CA SER A 365 -5.87 24.37 -4.03
C SER A 365 -5.14 25.21 -2.99
N THR A 366 -5.84 25.66 -1.96
CA THR A 366 -5.24 26.43 -0.85
C THR A 366 -4.63 25.55 0.23
N GLY A 367 -4.82 24.23 0.17
CA GLY A 367 -4.29 23.29 1.16
C GLY A 367 -4.77 21.86 0.95
N PRO A 368 -4.32 20.91 1.78
CA PRO A 368 -4.70 19.52 1.65
C PRO A 368 -6.20 19.30 1.86
N HIS A 369 -6.88 18.70 0.88
CA HIS A 369 -8.30 18.35 0.94
C HIS A 369 -8.64 17.29 -0.12
N VAL A 370 -9.85 16.74 -0.07
CA VAL A 370 -10.39 15.87 -1.11
C VAL A 370 -11.51 16.62 -1.84
N HIS A 371 -11.26 16.94 -3.09
CA HIS A 371 -12.26 17.42 -4.03
C HIS A 371 -13.07 16.22 -4.55
N VAL A 372 -14.39 16.24 -4.33
CA VAL A 372 -15.32 15.16 -4.69
C VAL A 372 -16.17 15.59 -5.88
N GLY A 373 -16.16 14.77 -6.92
CA GLY A 373 -16.81 15.05 -8.19
C GLY A 373 -15.81 15.14 -9.34
N LEU A 374 -16.34 15.51 -10.51
CA LEU A 374 -15.52 15.79 -11.68
C LEU A 374 -14.65 17.02 -11.43
N ALA A 375 -13.45 17.02 -12.01
CA ALA A 375 -12.55 18.16 -11.98
C ALA A 375 -13.28 19.44 -12.43
N SER A 376 -13.14 20.51 -11.65
CA SER A 376 -13.72 21.81 -11.98
C SER A 376 -13.28 22.33 -13.35
N ARG A 377 -14.20 22.93 -14.09
CA ARG A 377 -13.88 23.62 -15.36
C ARG A 377 -13.62 25.09 -15.10
N ARG A 378 -13.02 25.80 -16.05
CA ARG A 378 -12.97 27.27 -15.96
C ARG A 378 -14.38 27.86 -16.03
N LEU A 379 -14.66 28.86 -15.20
CA LEU A 379 -15.78 29.75 -15.47
C LEU A 379 -15.42 30.53 -16.75
N HIS A 380 -16.20 30.35 -17.82
CA HIS A 380 -16.04 31.16 -19.03
C HIS A 380 -16.07 32.64 -18.63
N ARG A 381 -15.07 33.40 -19.08
CA ARG A 381 -15.06 34.86 -18.96
C ARG A 381 -15.89 35.49 -20.06
#